data_AF-A0A9D3T705-F1
#
_entry.id   AF-A0A9D3T705-F1
#
_cell.length_a   1.000
_cell.length_b   1.000
_cell.length_c   1.000
_cell.angle_alpha   90.00
_cell.angle_beta   90.00
_cell.angle_gamma   90.00
#
_symmetry.space_group_name_H-M   'P 1'
#
loop_
_entity.id
_entity.type
_entity.pdbx_description
1 polymer ?
#
loop_
_entity_poly.entity_id
_entity_poly.type
_entity_poly.pdbx_seq_one_letter_code
_entity_poly.pdbx_strand_id
1 'polypeptide(L)'
;MVDLRHRRVSNAVEEVQKVIRDLTTEVSTKDGRFQSISNSGVHNDTIKDQSTLAAKWATLLKGKSAFNPAIQVLTPTLFLISVPLRGLAGYKERRVRQWRYYTLSGSRLLSPVREPEKLHQWLELESFLSPSQEWYDACVAIEGDIVPAKVVSVFKELLEAAIRTCDLESKVSILETVGSVVRVAVETAEAQIEVELVPTVEVMNCWPRKARWPRLLKRWPSTERVSCTKSFGFNLMATSSYHWLLSFSRAEQVLLGGIDEDGGCRRKCYRIVRQLKEDVWCQGSKPVISAYHLQTLLFWTCEKYPRSRDWRNLRESVLRLAKKLHKCVSQRYLRHYFVRSYNLLKYANTNELDVMARKICDFLDNPGIYIH
;
A
#
# COMPACT_ATOMS: atom_id res chain seq x y z
N MET A 1 -1.46 -26.95 -1.44
CA MET A 1 -2.29 -26.06 -0.59
C MET A 1 -2.07 -24.57 -0.88
N VAL A 2 -0.82 -24.08 -0.86
CA VAL A 2 -0.47 -22.66 -1.14
C VAL A 2 -1.02 -22.18 -2.49
N ASP A 3 -0.85 -22.98 -3.56
CA ASP A 3 -1.23 -22.57 -4.92
C ASP A 3 -2.75 -22.52 -5.14
N LEU A 4 -3.51 -23.39 -4.47
CA LEU A 4 -4.98 -23.36 -4.51
C LEU A 4 -5.52 -22.10 -3.85
N ARG A 5 -5.03 -21.76 -2.65
CA ARG A 5 -5.39 -20.51 -1.96
C ARG A 5 -5.02 -19.29 -2.79
N HIS A 6 -3.83 -19.31 -3.41
CA HIS A 6 -3.41 -18.22 -4.29
C HIS A 6 -4.37 -18.05 -5.48
N ARG A 7 -4.82 -19.14 -6.08
CA ARG A 7 -5.80 -19.11 -7.18
C ARG A 7 -7.14 -18.53 -6.74
N ARG A 8 -7.68 -18.96 -5.59
CA ARG A 8 -8.94 -18.43 -5.03
C ARG A 8 -8.85 -16.93 -4.77
N VAL A 9 -7.76 -16.48 -4.14
CA VAL A 9 -7.50 -15.04 -3.93
C VAL A 9 -7.37 -14.30 -5.25
N SER A 10 -6.74 -14.89 -6.27
CA SER A 10 -6.62 -14.27 -7.60
C SER A 10 -7.99 -14.06 -8.25
N ASN A 11 -8.86 -15.07 -8.20
CA ASN A 11 -10.23 -14.98 -8.74
C ASN A 11 -11.02 -13.89 -8.01
N ALA A 12 -10.97 -13.87 -6.67
CA ALA A 12 -11.63 -12.85 -5.87
C ALA A 12 -11.12 -11.44 -6.19
N VAL A 13 -9.81 -11.28 -6.43
CA VAL A 13 -9.23 -10.00 -6.88
C VAL A 13 -9.80 -9.57 -8.22
N GLU A 14 -9.95 -10.47 -9.19
CA GLU A 14 -10.52 -10.14 -10.50
C GLU A 14 -12.01 -9.72 -10.42
N GLU A 15 -12.81 -10.45 -9.63
CA GLU A 15 -14.22 -10.11 -9.38
C GLU A 15 -14.36 -8.74 -8.69
N VAL A 16 -13.63 -8.53 -7.59
CA VAL A 16 -13.63 -7.25 -6.88
C VAL A 16 -13.13 -6.12 -7.78
N GLN A 17 -12.06 -6.34 -8.55
CA GLN A 17 -11.54 -5.34 -9.48
C GLN A 17 -12.58 -4.92 -10.50
N LYS A 18 -13.37 -5.86 -11.03
CA LYS A 18 -14.45 -5.55 -11.98
C LYS A 18 -15.49 -4.64 -11.33
N VAL A 19 -16.02 -5.04 -10.17
CA VAL A 19 -17.07 -4.28 -9.45
C VAL A 19 -16.58 -2.87 -9.08
N ILE A 20 -15.40 -2.77 -8.48
CA ILE A 20 -14.85 -1.48 -8.05
C ILE A 20 -14.47 -0.59 -9.23
N ARG A 21 -14.02 -1.14 -10.36
CA ARG A 21 -13.77 -0.36 -11.57
C ARG A 21 -15.06 0.25 -12.10
N ASP A 22 -16.15 -0.50 -12.14
CA ASP A 22 -17.42 0.00 -12.66
C ASP A 22 -17.96 1.13 -11.75
N LEU A 23 -17.91 0.94 -10.42
CA LEU A 23 -18.26 1.99 -9.44
C LEU A 23 -17.39 3.24 -9.56
N THR A 24 -16.06 3.08 -9.63
CA THR A 24 -15.14 4.24 -9.70
C THR A 24 -15.20 4.94 -11.06
N THR A 25 -15.67 4.26 -12.11
CA THR A 25 -15.96 4.90 -13.40
C THR A 25 -17.19 5.79 -13.28
N GLU A 26 -18.25 5.33 -12.64
CA GLU A 26 -19.45 6.13 -12.36
C GLU A 26 -19.17 7.30 -11.39
N VAL A 27 -18.31 7.10 -10.39
CA VAL A 27 -17.84 8.22 -9.55
C VAL A 27 -17.11 9.26 -10.41
N SER A 28 -16.28 8.83 -11.34
CA SER A 28 -15.51 9.71 -12.22
C SER A 28 -16.35 10.51 -13.21
N THR A 29 -17.56 10.05 -13.56
CA THR A 29 -18.49 10.83 -14.41
C THR A 29 -19.17 11.94 -13.61
N LYS A 30 -19.40 11.73 -12.31
CA LYS A 30 -20.02 12.69 -11.40
C LYS A 30 -19.04 13.73 -10.86
N ASP A 31 -17.81 13.32 -10.55
CA ASP A 31 -16.75 14.21 -10.08
C ASP A 31 -15.39 13.80 -10.67
N GLY A 32 -14.88 14.65 -11.58
CA GLY A 32 -13.64 14.39 -12.31
C GLY A 32 -12.37 14.37 -11.46
N ARG A 33 -12.43 14.77 -10.18
CA ARG A 33 -11.30 14.66 -9.24
C ARG A 33 -10.97 13.20 -8.91
N PHE A 34 -11.96 12.31 -8.90
CA PHE A 34 -11.79 10.90 -8.57
C PHE A 34 -11.78 10.08 -9.85
N GLN A 35 -10.66 9.42 -10.15
CA GLN A 35 -10.52 8.63 -11.37
C GLN A 35 -10.88 7.16 -11.13
N SER A 36 -11.38 6.51 -12.18
CA SER A 36 -11.51 5.06 -12.21
C SER A 36 -10.18 4.38 -11.89
N ILE A 37 -10.22 3.26 -11.17
CA ILE A 37 -9.01 2.48 -10.82
C ILE A 37 -8.27 1.91 -12.04
N SER A 38 -8.89 1.94 -13.22
CA SER A 38 -8.24 1.64 -14.51
C SER A 38 -7.17 2.67 -14.89
N ASN A 39 -7.24 3.90 -14.34
CA ASN A 39 -6.27 4.97 -14.58
C ASN A 39 -5.12 5.00 -13.56
N SER A 40 -4.94 3.95 -12.75
CA SER A 40 -3.81 3.89 -11.79
C SER A 40 -2.49 3.49 -12.47
N GLY A 41 -1.37 3.95 -11.90
CA GLY A 41 -0.04 3.55 -12.35
C GLY A 41 0.24 4.02 -13.78
N VAL A 42 0.61 3.10 -14.68
CA VAL A 42 1.04 3.43 -16.07
C VAL A 42 -0.05 4.12 -16.90
N HIS A 43 -1.32 3.92 -16.55
CA HIS A 43 -2.46 4.47 -17.25
C HIS A 43 -2.89 5.85 -16.73
N ASN A 44 -2.19 6.37 -15.72
CA ASN A 44 -2.49 7.66 -15.13
C ASN A 44 -2.26 8.79 -16.15
N ASP A 45 -3.19 9.74 -16.19
CA ASP A 45 -3.15 10.85 -17.16
C ASP A 45 -1.88 11.68 -17.04
N THR A 46 -1.31 11.81 -15.83
CA THR A 46 -0.04 12.54 -15.62
C THR A 46 1.17 11.88 -16.31
N ILE A 47 1.06 10.61 -16.72
CA ILE A 47 2.08 9.87 -17.48
C ILE A 47 1.90 10.02 -18.98
N LYS A 48 0.68 10.30 -19.46
CA LYS A 48 0.43 10.43 -20.90
C LYS A 48 1.33 11.51 -21.52
N ASP A 49 1.63 12.56 -20.76
CA ASP A 49 2.55 13.64 -21.14
C ASP A 49 4.04 13.24 -21.05
N GLN A 50 4.36 12.05 -20.54
CA GLN A 50 5.70 11.50 -20.34
C GLN A 50 5.88 10.17 -21.09
N SER A 51 5.66 10.20 -22.41
CA SER A 51 5.67 9.03 -23.31
C SER A 51 6.88 8.10 -23.16
N THR A 52 8.09 8.64 -22.94
CA THR A 52 9.31 7.85 -22.75
C THR A 52 9.34 7.09 -21.42
N LEU A 53 8.76 7.65 -20.36
CA LEU A 53 8.61 6.99 -19.07
C LEU A 53 7.55 5.88 -19.16
N ALA A 54 6.42 6.19 -19.79
CA ALA A 54 5.33 5.26 -20.02
C ALA A 54 5.81 4.01 -20.76
N ALA A 55 6.58 4.19 -21.85
CA ALA A 55 7.17 3.10 -22.62
C ALA A 55 8.11 2.23 -21.77
N LYS A 56 8.99 2.86 -20.97
CA LYS A 56 9.88 2.13 -20.05
C LYS A 56 9.06 1.28 -19.07
N TRP A 57 8.04 1.86 -18.45
CA TRP A 57 7.19 1.13 -17.49
C TRP A 57 6.44 -0.02 -18.15
N ALA A 58 5.88 0.19 -19.34
CA ALA A 58 5.20 -0.84 -20.11
C ALA A 58 6.13 -2.03 -20.44
N THR A 59 7.36 -1.77 -20.89
CA THR A 59 8.36 -2.81 -21.13
C THR A 59 8.71 -3.58 -19.86
N LEU A 60 8.86 -2.88 -18.74
CA LEU A 60 9.23 -3.48 -17.46
C LEU A 60 8.14 -4.36 -16.86
N LEU A 61 6.87 -4.03 -17.12
CA LEU A 61 5.70 -4.75 -16.65
C LEU A 61 5.23 -5.80 -17.66
N LYS A 62 5.75 -5.81 -18.88
CA LYS A 62 5.41 -6.77 -19.94
C LYS A 62 5.63 -8.21 -19.45
N GLY A 63 4.58 -9.04 -19.55
CA GLY A 63 4.62 -10.45 -19.15
C GLY A 63 4.70 -10.67 -17.63
N LYS A 64 4.71 -9.61 -16.82
CA LYS A 64 4.52 -9.71 -15.36
C LYS A 64 3.02 -9.64 -15.10
N SER A 65 2.53 -10.53 -14.23
CA SER A 65 1.13 -10.70 -13.84
C SER A 65 0.31 -9.41 -13.93
N ALA A 66 -0.88 -9.51 -14.54
CA ALA A 66 -1.88 -8.46 -14.78
C ALA A 66 -2.50 -7.92 -13.48
N PHE A 67 -1.69 -7.65 -12.45
CA PHE A 67 -2.12 -7.07 -11.21
C PHE A 67 -2.25 -5.55 -11.39
N ASN A 68 -3.46 -5.03 -11.17
CA ASN A 68 -3.68 -3.59 -11.13
C ASN A 68 -2.87 -2.98 -9.98
N PRO A 69 -1.99 -1.98 -10.24
CA PRO A 69 -1.14 -1.40 -9.20
C PRO A 69 -1.93 -0.75 -8.06
N ALA A 70 -3.19 -0.40 -8.28
CA ALA A 70 -4.08 0.10 -7.25
C ALA A 70 -4.38 -0.91 -6.14
N ILE A 71 -4.32 -2.22 -6.43
CA ILE A 71 -4.84 -3.27 -5.56
C ILE A 71 -3.72 -3.89 -4.72
N GLN A 72 -3.94 -3.91 -3.40
CA GLN A 72 -3.09 -4.56 -2.42
C GLN A 72 -3.90 -5.56 -1.62
N VAL A 73 -3.56 -6.84 -1.74
CA VAL A 73 -4.19 -7.91 -0.96
C VAL A 73 -3.57 -7.92 0.45
N LEU A 74 -4.30 -7.40 1.44
CA LEU A 74 -3.85 -7.34 2.83
C LEU A 74 -4.00 -8.71 3.51
N THR A 75 -5.19 -9.31 3.37
CA THR A 75 -5.51 -10.69 3.76
C THR A 75 -6.35 -11.34 2.63
N PRO A 76 -6.65 -12.65 2.69
CA PRO A 76 -7.54 -13.28 1.70
C PRO A 76 -8.94 -12.67 1.62
N THR A 77 -9.41 -11.96 2.67
CA THR A 77 -10.75 -11.38 2.77
C THR A 77 -10.75 -9.86 2.94
N LEU A 78 -9.57 -9.22 2.86
CA LEU A 78 -9.42 -7.77 3.00
C LEU A 78 -8.44 -7.24 1.96
N PHE A 79 -8.94 -6.39 1.06
CA PHE A 79 -8.15 -5.70 0.06
C PHE A 79 -8.10 -4.21 0.36
N LEU A 80 -7.01 -3.57 -0.06
CA LEU A 80 -6.91 -2.13 -0.13
C LEU A 80 -6.77 -1.75 -1.60
N ILE A 81 -7.60 -0.81 -2.06
CA ILE A 81 -7.58 -0.30 -3.43
C ILE A 81 -7.37 1.20 -3.41
N SER A 82 -6.30 1.65 -4.06
CA SER A 82 -5.99 3.06 -4.23
C SER A 82 -6.87 3.65 -5.34
N VAL A 83 -7.62 4.71 -5.04
CA VAL A 83 -8.47 5.43 -6.01
C VAL A 83 -7.70 6.67 -6.48
N PRO A 84 -7.20 6.71 -7.73
CA PRO A 84 -6.35 7.78 -8.20
C PRO A 84 -7.08 9.13 -8.24
N LEU A 85 -6.41 10.18 -7.79
CA LEU A 85 -6.91 11.56 -7.82
C LEU A 85 -6.34 12.33 -9.02
N ARG A 86 -7.19 13.09 -9.71
CA ARG A 86 -6.84 13.95 -10.85
C ARG A 86 -6.65 15.40 -10.39
N GLY A 87 -5.88 16.18 -11.17
CA GLY A 87 -5.78 17.63 -10.98
C GLY A 87 -4.74 18.07 -9.97
N LEU A 88 -3.88 17.16 -9.50
CA LEU A 88 -2.81 17.42 -8.54
C LEU A 88 -1.45 17.01 -9.14
N ALA A 89 -0.99 17.77 -10.14
CA ALA A 89 0.22 17.48 -10.90
C ALA A 89 1.43 18.34 -10.48
N GLY A 90 2.63 17.85 -10.78
CA GLY A 90 3.86 18.63 -10.58
C GLY A 90 4.26 18.81 -9.11
N TYR A 91 4.01 17.80 -8.28
CA TYR A 91 4.33 17.85 -6.85
C TYR A 91 5.79 18.28 -6.58
N LYS A 92 5.96 19.27 -5.71
CA LYS A 92 7.23 19.76 -5.18
C LYS A 92 7.15 19.82 -3.66
N GLU A 93 8.03 19.09 -3.00
CA GLU A 93 8.14 19.13 -1.53
C GLU A 93 8.68 20.51 -1.10
N ARG A 94 7.82 21.32 -0.49
CA ARG A 94 8.19 22.64 0.04
C ARG A 94 8.78 22.55 1.45
N ARG A 95 9.52 23.59 1.83
CA ARG A 95 9.94 23.74 3.23
C ARG A 95 8.68 24.07 4.04
N VAL A 96 8.40 23.20 4.99
CA VAL A 96 7.23 23.17 5.88
C VAL A 96 6.90 24.58 6.40
N ARG A 97 5.68 25.06 6.13
CA ARG A 97 5.08 26.10 6.98
C ARG A 97 4.85 25.50 8.37
N GLN A 98 5.17 26.25 9.43
CA GLN A 98 4.95 25.79 10.80
C GLN A 98 3.45 25.52 11.04
N TRP A 99 3.21 24.40 11.73
CA TRP A 99 2.01 23.90 12.42
C TRP A 99 0.64 24.47 12.01
N ARG A 100 -0.25 23.58 11.56
CA ARG A 100 -1.64 23.91 11.26
C ARG A 100 -2.55 23.42 12.36
N TYR A 101 -3.43 24.32 12.78
CA TYR A 101 -4.28 24.14 13.93
C TYR A 101 -5.72 24.39 13.48
N TYR A 102 -6.40 23.39 12.92
CA TYR A 102 -7.82 23.52 12.61
C TYR A 102 -8.59 22.21 12.82
N THR A 103 -9.88 22.34 13.13
CA THR A 103 -10.86 21.24 13.15
C THR A 103 -11.25 20.86 11.71
N LEU A 104 -11.94 19.72 11.54
CA LEU A 104 -12.54 19.36 10.24
C LEU A 104 -13.61 20.36 9.78
N SER A 105 -14.22 21.12 10.69
CA SER A 105 -15.10 22.24 10.37
C SER A 105 -14.37 23.53 9.97
N GLY A 106 -13.04 23.56 10.04
CA GLY A 106 -12.21 24.72 9.69
C GLY A 106 -11.99 25.72 10.82
N SER A 107 -12.47 25.43 12.04
CA SER A 107 -12.24 26.28 13.21
C SER A 107 -10.78 26.17 13.65
N ARG A 108 -10.11 27.30 13.87
CA ARG A 108 -8.72 27.28 14.34
C ARG A 108 -8.61 26.67 15.75
N LEU A 109 -7.65 25.79 15.94
CA LEU A 109 -7.32 25.20 17.23
C LEU A 109 -6.24 26.03 17.93
N LEU A 110 -6.32 26.11 19.26
CA LEU A 110 -5.32 26.80 20.07
C LEU A 110 -4.08 25.91 20.36
N SER A 111 -4.17 24.61 20.08
CA SER A 111 -3.15 23.60 20.37
C SER A 111 -2.88 22.71 19.15
N PRO A 112 -1.62 22.26 18.92
CA PRO A 112 -1.25 21.44 17.77
C PRO A 112 -2.10 20.19 17.63
N VAL A 113 -2.61 19.98 16.41
CA VAL A 113 -2.80 18.60 15.95
C VAL A 113 -1.41 17.96 15.97
N ARG A 114 -1.30 16.81 16.64
CA ARG A 114 -0.06 16.06 16.83
C ARG A 114 0.78 16.06 15.55
N GLU A 115 2.09 16.35 15.68
CA GLU A 115 2.98 16.39 14.51
C GLU A 115 2.81 15.13 13.64
N PRO A 116 2.83 15.26 12.29
CA PRO A 116 2.76 14.10 11.44
C PRO A 116 3.92 13.16 11.77
N GLU A 117 3.60 11.88 11.99
CA GLU A 117 4.64 10.88 12.15
C GLU A 117 5.50 10.79 10.88
N LYS A 118 6.64 10.10 10.94
CA LYS A 118 7.61 10.12 9.83
C LYS A 118 7.05 9.66 8.47
N LEU A 119 5.99 8.85 8.45
CA LEU A 119 5.29 8.46 7.22
C LEU A 119 4.13 9.37 6.83
N HIS A 120 3.75 10.32 7.67
CA HIS A 120 2.63 11.22 7.44
C HIS A 120 3.13 12.60 6.98
N GLN A 121 2.27 13.36 6.33
CA GLN A 121 2.51 14.77 6.02
C GLN A 121 1.21 15.54 5.76
N TRP A 122 1.26 16.85 5.95
CA TRP A 122 0.28 17.78 5.37
C TRP A 122 0.45 17.85 3.85
N LEU A 123 -0.61 18.27 3.16
CA LEU A 123 -0.58 18.43 1.71
C LEU A 123 -1.18 19.77 1.29
N GLU A 124 -0.29 20.69 0.94
CA GLU A 124 -0.67 22.02 0.47
C GLU A 124 -1.02 22.00 -1.00
N LEU A 125 -2.03 22.76 -1.41
CA LEU A 125 -2.31 23.03 -2.82
C LEU A 125 -1.10 23.65 -3.53
N GLU A 126 -0.39 24.55 -2.86
CA GLU A 126 0.83 25.18 -3.38
C GLU A 126 2.02 24.22 -3.52
N SER A 127 1.91 22.97 -3.06
CA SER A 127 2.89 21.92 -3.36
C SER A 127 2.77 21.42 -4.81
N PHE A 128 1.70 21.76 -5.52
CA PHE A 128 1.47 21.38 -6.91
C PHE A 128 1.68 22.58 -7.83
N LEU A 129 2.17 22.34 -9.05
CA LEU A 129 2.47 23.42 -10.01
C LEU A 129 1.20 24.03 -10.61
N SER A 130 0.18 23.19 -10.82
CA SER A 130 -1.06 23.56 -11.49
C SER A 130 -2.21 22.74 -10.89
N PRO A 131 -2.56 22.95 -9.61
CA PRO A 131 -3.72 22.30 -9.02
C PRO A 131 -5.00 22.77 -9.73
N SER A 132 -5.90 21.85 -10.08
CA SER A 132 -7.19 22.21 -10.68
C SER A 132 -8.07 23.00 -9.71
N GLN A 133 -8.97 23.83 -10.23
CA GLN A 133 -9.77 24.78 -9.45
C GLN A 133 -10.65 24.09 -8.39
N GLU A 134 -11.12 22.88 -8.67
CA GLU A 134 -11.99 22.07 -7.81
C GLU A 134 -11.31 21.65 -6.49
N TRP A 135 -9.99 21.75 -6.40
CA TRP A 135 -9.22 21.44 -5.19
C TRP A 135 -9.14 22.61 -4.19
N TYR A 136 -9.52 23.82 -4.62
CA TYR A 136 -9.63 24.99 -3.74
C TYR A 136 -10.96 25.03 -2.97
N ASP A 137 -11.90 24.14 -3.31
CA ASP A 137 -13.22 24.09 -2.69
C ASP A 137 -13.13 23.73 -1.19
N ALA A 138 -13.92 24.41 -0.36
CA ALA A 138 -13.98 24.18 1.07
C ALA A 138 -14.47 22.76 1.45
N CYS A 139 -15.12 22.02 0.54
CA CYS A 139 -15.52 20.63 0.73
C CYS A 139 -14.33 19.67 0.76
N VAL A 140 -13.16 20.07 0.27
CA VAL A 140 -11.93 19.24 0.27
C VAL A 140 -10.73 19.93 0.92
N ALA A 141 -10.75 21.26 1.03
CA ALA A 141 -9.64 22.05 1.54
C ALA A 141 -9.97 22.91 2.77
N ILE A 142 -8.93 23.24 3.54
CA ILE A 142 -8.97 24.20 4.66
C ILE A 142 -7.67 25.02 4.64
N GLU A 143 -7.76 26.35 4.60
CA GLU A 143 -6.59 27.25 4.64
C GLU A 143 -5.46 26.89 3.63
N GLY A 144 -5.84 26.39 2.44
CA GLY A 144 -4.89 26.00 1.38
C GLY A 144 -4.39 24.55 1.46
N ASP A 145 -4.83 23.78 2.46
CA ASP A 145 -4.52 22.37 2.60
C ASP A 145 -5.62 21.47 2.09
N ILE A 146 -5.22 20.44 1.36
CA ILE A 146 -6.10 19.35 0.97
C ILE A 146 -6.23 18.40 2.16
N VAL A 147 -7.42 18.34 2.76
CA VAL A 147 -7.67 17.61 4.00
C VAL A 147 -8.18 16.19 3.68
N PRO A 148 -7.44 15.13 4.03
CA PRO A 148 -7.81 13.74 3.72
C PRO A 148 -9.23 13.34 4.10
N ALA A 149 -9.68 13.63 5.34
CA ALA A 149 -11.03 13.26 5.78
C ALA A 149 -12.13 13.93 4.94
N LYS A 150 -11.91 15.17 4.52
CA LYS A 150 -12.84 15.91 3.67
C LYS A 150 -12.93 15.28 2.28
N VAL A 151 -11.78 14.97 1.67
CA VAL A 151 -11.72 14.24 0.39
C VAL A 151 -12.41 12.88 0.48
N VAL A 152 -12.20 12.15 1.56
CA VAL A 152 -12.83 10.85 1.82
C VAL A 152 -14.35 10.99 2.00
N SER A 153 -14.84 12.05 2.66
CA SER A 153 -16.27 12.32 2.82
C SER A 153 -16.95 12.52 1.46
N VAL A 154 -16.39 13.39 0.62
CA VAL A 154 -16.91 13.63 -0.74
C VAL A 154 -16.90 12.33 -1.55
N PHE A 155 -15.80 11.57 -1.49
CA PHE A 155 -15.71 10.28 -2.19
C PHE A 155 -16.77 9.28 -1.72
N LYS A 156 -17.04 9.22 -0.41
CA LYS A 156 -18.04 8.32 0.17
C LYS A 156 -19.44 8.64 -0.36
N GLU A 157 -19.83 9.90 -0.36
CA GLU A 157 -21.14 10.34 -0.88
C GLU A 157 -21.31 10.00 -2.37
N LEU A 158 -20.26 10.23 -3.17
CA LEU A 158 -20.25 9.87 -4.59
C LEU A 158 -20.35 8.36 -4.80
N LEU A 159 -19.65 7.57 -3.97
CA LEU A 159 -19.68 6.12 -4.04
C LEU A 159 -21.07 5.57 -3.67
N GLU A 160 -21.71 6.10 -2.63
CA GLU A 160 -23.10 5.76 -2.26
C GLU A 160 -24.06 6.01 -3.41
N ALA A 161 -23.92 7.16 -4.08
CA ALA A 161 -24.72 7.48 -5.25
C ALA A 161 -24.41 6.55 -6.43
N ALA A 162 -23.14 6.19 -6.65
CA ALA A 162 -22.73 5.28 -7.71
C ALA A 162 -23.26 3.85 -7.50
N ILE A 163 -23.28 3.33 -6.27
CA ILE A 163 -23.84 2.00 -5.96
C ILE A 163 -25.32 1.93 -6.37
N ARG A 164 -26.09 2.98 -6.06
CA ARG A 164 -27.50 3.09 -6.49
C ARG A 164 -27.65 3.21 -8.00
N THR A 165 -26.87 4.09 -8.64
CA THR A 165 -26.94 4.31 -10.09
C THR A 165 -26.55 3.07 -10.90
N CYS A 166 -25.59 2.27 -10.41
CA CYS A 166 -25.15 1.05 -11.06
C CYS A 166 -25.97 -0.20 -10.71
N ASP A 167 -27.02 -0.09 -9.89
CA ASP A 167 -27.83 -1.23 -9.40
C ASP A 167 -26.97 -2.33 -8.73
N LEU A 168 -26.02 -1.92 -7.89
CA LEU A 168 -25.07 -2.80 -7.21
C LEU A 168 -25.35 -3.01 -5.72
N GLU A 169 -26.51 -2.57 -5.22
CA GLU A 169 -26.88 -2.65 -3.79
C GLU A 169 -26.92 -4.08 -3.26
N SER A 170 -27.23 -5.07 -4.10
CA SER A 170 -27.21 -6.49 -3.74
C SER A 170 -25.80 -7.09 -3.68
N LYS A 171 -24.80 -6.42 -4.26
CA LYS A 171 -23.41 -6.91 -4.36
C LYS A 171 -22.43 -6.11 -3.52
N VAL A 172 -22.72 -4.85 -3.25
CA VAL A 172 -21.82 -3.93 -2.57
C VAL A 172 -22.57 -3.20 -1.48
N SER A 173 -22.08 -3.32 -0.25
CA SER A 173 -22.58 -2.54 0.88
C SER A 173 -21.45 -1.72 1.48
N ILE A 174 -21.77 -0.49 1.90
CA ILE A 174 -20.81 0.35 2.63
C ILE A 174 -20.82 -0.06 4.09
N LEU A 175 -19.64 -0.28 4.64
CA LEU A 175 -19.46 -0.62 6.05
C LEU A 175 -19.24 0.65 6.87
N GLU A 176 -19.99 0.79 7.96
CA GLU A 176 -19.75 1.87 8.92
C GLU A 176 -18.38 1.68 9.59
N THR A 177 -17.56 2.74 9.55
CA THR A 177 -16.23 2.71 10.16
C THR A 177 -16.00 4.00 10.94
N VAL A 178 -15.31 3.88 12.09
CA VAL A 178 -14.92 5.01 12.96
C VAL A 178 -13.67 5.73 12.41
N GLY A 179 -13.37 5.60 11.11
CA GLY A 179 -12.10 6.00 10.51
C GLY A 179 -12.24 6.86 9.26
N SER A 180 -11.11 7.39 8.77
CA SER A 180 -11.05 8.22 7.56
C SER A 180 -10.77 7.39 6.30
N VAL A 181 -11.38 6.21 6.17
CA VAL A 181 -11.26 5.31 5.01
C VAL A 181 -12.64 4.82 4.62
N VAL A 182 -12.95 4.79 3.32
CA VAL A 182 -14.21 4.19 2.84
C VAL A 182 -14.03 2.69 2.77
N ARG A 183 -14.83 1.95 3.53
CA ARG A 183 -14.83 0.49 3.51
C ARG A 183 -16.13 -0.03 2.93
N VAL A 184 -16.02 -0.99 2.03
CA VAL A 184 -17.17 -1.69 1.44
C VAL A 184 -17.01 -3.19 1.59
N ALA A 185 -18.11 -3.91 1.70
CA ALA A 185 -18.15 -5.35 1.52
C ALA A 185 -18.61 -5.65 0.09
N VAL A 186 -17.86 -6.48 -0.62
CA VAL A 186 -18.17 -6.92 -1.99
C VAL A 186 -18.46 -8.41 -1.97
N GLU A 187 -19.66 -8.78 -2.40
CA GLU A 187 -20.06 -10.17 -2.59
C GLU A 187 -19.38 -10.73 -3.85
N THR A 188 -18.53 -11.74 -3.67
CA THR A 188 -17.94 -12.53 -4.75
C THR A 188 -18.60 -13.91 -4.82
N ALA A 189 -18.33 -14.67 -5.87
CA ALA A 189 -18.88 -16.01 -6.01
C ALA A 189 -18.51 -16.97 -4.85
N GLU A 190 -17.36 -16.75 -4.20
CA GLU A 190 -16.86 -17.66 -3.15
C GLU A 190 -16.97 -17.11 -1.72
N ALA A 191 -16.95 -15.79 -1.55
CA ALA A 191 -16.97 -15.14 -0.24
C ALA A 191 -17.29 -13.64 -0.32
N GLN A 192 -17.71 -13.08 0.81
CA GLN A 192 -17.71 -11.63 0.99
C GLN A 192 -16.28 -11.13 1.24
N ILE A 193 -15.86 -10.11 0.48
CA ILE A 193 -14.53 -9.50 0.59
C ILE A 193 -14.67 -8.06 1.07
N GLU A 194 -13.99 -7.71 2.17
CA GLU A 194 -13.87 -6.32 2.60
C GLU A 194 -12.85 -5.58 1.72
N VAL A 195 -13.19 -4.35 1.32
CA VAL A 195 -12.36 -3.51 0.48
C VAL A 195 -12.25 -2.12 1.10
N GLU A 196 -11.02 -1.70 1.37
CA GLU A 196 -10.67 -0.33 1.75
C GLU A 196 -10.36 0.49 0.49
N LEU A 197 -11.26 1.40 0.13
CA LEU A 197 -11.10 2.33 -0.98
C LEU A 197 -10.46 3.62 -0.48
N VAL A 198 -9.27 3.94 -1.00
CA VAL A 198 -8.44 5.03 -0.49
C VAL A 198 -8.13 6.04 -1.58
N PRO A 199 -8.74 7.25 -1.55
CA PRO A 199 -8.32 8.35 -2.41
C PRO A 199 -6.81 8.61 -2.30
N THR A 200 -6.13 8.62 -3.44
CA THR A 200 -4.67 8.57 -3.51
C THR A 200 -4.14 9.55 -4.57
N VAL A 201 -3.25 10.45 -4.13
CA VAL A 201 -2.45 11.26 -5.06
C VAL A 201 -1.21 10.46 -5.46
N GLU A 202 -1.10 10.18 -6.75
CA GLU A 202 0.02 9.44 -7.33
C GLU A 202 1.15 10.40 -7.74
N VAL A 203 2.21 10.45 -6.93
CA VAL A 203 3.37 11.31 -7.19
C VAL A 203 4.45 10.53 -7.94
N MET A 204 4.86 10.98 -9.11
CA MET A 204 5.76 10.23 -10.00
C MET A 204 7.11 10.90 -10.16
N ASN A 205 8.11 10.13 -10.56
CA ASN A 205 9.48 10.59 -10.86
C ASN A 205 10.17 11.41 -9.77
N CYS A 206 9.65 11.39 -8.56
CA CYS A 206 10.26 12.03 -7.41
C CYS A 206 9.95 11.22 -6.15
N TRP A 207 10.83 11.35 -5.16
CA TRP A 207 10.73 10.71 -3.85
C TRP A 207 10.84 11.78 -2.77
N PRO A 208 10.15 11.63 -1.64
CA PRO A 208 10.22 12.60 -0.56
C PRO A 208 11.61 12.57 0.08
N ARG A 209 12.08 13.71 0.61
CA ARG A 209 13.43 13.84 1.22
C ARG A 209 13.69 12.86 2.37
N LYS A 210 12.64 12.49 3.09
CA LYS A 210 12.65 11.49 4.17
C LYS A 210 12.85 10.05 3.70
N ALA A 211 12.65 9.75 2.41
CA ALA A 211 12.81 8.43 1.84
C ALA A 211 14.11 8.30 1.05
N ARG A 212 14.84 7.21 1.28
CA ARG A 212 16.09 6.92 0.57
C ARG A 212 16.17 5.43 0.29
N TRP A 213 16.70 5.08 -0.88
CA TRP A 213 17.06 3.70 -1.16
C TRP A 213 18.11 3.21 -0.15
N PRO A 214 17.96 2.01 0.42
CA PRO A 214 18.99 1.46 1.29
C PRO A 214 20.34 1.35 0.59
N ARG A 215 21.41 1.80 1.26
CA ARG A 215 22.79 1.63 0.77
C ARG A 215 23.49 0.56 1.60
N LEU A 216 22.90 -0.63 1.70
CA LEU A 216 23.62 -1.77 2.25
C LEU A 216 24.46 -2.42 1.14
N LEU A 217 25.54 -3.09 1.55
CA LEU A 217 26.52 -3.81 0.74
C LEU A 217 26.07 -4.00 -0.72
N LYS A 218 26.49 -3.09 -1.61
CA LYS A 218 26.01 -2.97 -3.00
C LYS A 218 25.95 -4.34 -3.67
N ARG A 219 24.75 -4.80 -4.08
CA ARG A 219 24.53 -5.93 -5.04
C ARG A 219 23.07 -6.30 -5.31
N TRP A 220 22.07 -5.79 -4.59
CA TRP A 220 20.67 -6.09 -4.90
C TRP A 220 19.73 -4.90 -4.64
N PRO A 221 18.79 -4.60 -5.56
CA PRO A 221 18.77 -5.05 -6.96
C PRO A 221 19.84 -4.32 -7.78
N SER A 222 19.90 -4.55 -9.10
CA SER A 222 20.82 -3.82 -9.98
C SER A 222 20.56 -2.31 -9.95
N THR A 223 21.58 -1.48 -10.25
CA THR A 223 21.43 -0.02 -10.30
C THR A 223 20.33 0.42 -11.26
N GLU A 224 20.22 -0.25 -12.40
CA GLU A 224 19.14 -0.02 -13.38
C GLU A 224 17.77 -0.29 -12.77
N ARG A 225 17.61 -1.43 -12.05
CA ARG A 225 16.36 -1.74 -11.35
C ARG A 225 16.05 -0.71 -10.27
N VAL A 226 17.04 -0.26 -9.50
CA VAL A 226 16.84 0.82 -8.51
C VAL A 226 16.34 2.10 -9.19
N SER A 227 16.99 2.52 -10.28
CA SER A 227 16.62 3.73 -11.03
C SER A 227 15.19 3.62 -11.58
N CYS A 228 14.88 2.48 -12.20
CA CYS A 228 13.57 2.13 -12.68
C CYS A 228 12.52 2.19 -11.55
N THR A 229 12.72 1.46 -10.46
CA THR A 229 11.78 1.39 -9.34
C THR A 229 11.53 2.77 -8.72
N LYS A 230 12.57 3.61 -8.65
CA LYS A 230 12.42 4.99 -8.18
C LYS A 230 11.55 5.85 -9.08
N SER A 231 11.56 5.60 -10.38
CA SER A 231 10.77 6.40 -11.33
C SER A 231 9.26 6.32 -11.06
N PHE A 232 8.78 5.19 -10.52
CA PHE A 232 7.38 5.02 -10.07
C PHE A 232 6.97 5.97 -8.94
N GLY A 233 7.93 6.64 -8.29
CA GLY A 233 7.67 7.64 -7.26
C GLY A 233 7.05 7.05 -5.99
N PHE A 234 6.04 7.73 -5.46
CA PHE A 234 5.34 7.37 -4.22
C PHE A 234 3.88 7.83 -4.27
N ASN A 235 3.11 7.45 -3.28
CA ASN A 235 1.70 7.76 -3.13
C ASN A 235 1.48 8.57 -1.86
N LEU A 236 0.53 9.49 -1.93
CA LEU A 236 -0.06 10.15 -0.76
C LEU A 236 -1.49 9.63 -0.62
N MET A 237 -1.74 8.89 0.45
CA MET A 237 -3.01 8.19 0.67
C MET A 237 -3.83 8.88 1.76
N ALA A 238 -5.13 9.08 1.48
CA ALA A 238 -6.07 9.67 2.43
C ALA A 238 -6.59 8.62 3.43
N THR A 239 -5.77 8.28 4.43
CA THR A 239 -6.08 7.22 5.42
C THR A 239 -6.21 7.71 6.86
N SER A 240 -6.01 9.01 7.09
CA SER A 240 -6.15 9.64 8.40
C SER A 240 -6.98 10.91 8.27
N SER A 241 -7.31 11.58 9.36
CA SER A 241 -8.19 12.75 9.27
C SER A 241 -7.50 13.98 8.68
N TYR A 242 -6.22 14.20 9.01
CA TYR A 242 -5.49 15.42 8.67
C TYR A 242 -4.24 15.18 7.84
N HIS A 243 -3.61 14.00 7.97
CA HIS A 243 -2.34 13.73 7.34
C HIS A 243 -2.44 12.70 6.22
N TRP A 244 -1.78 12.99 5.11
CA TRP A 244 -1.60 12.04 4.03
C TRP A 244 -0.52 11.03 4.41
N LEU A 245 -0.80 9.75 4.23
CA LEU A 245 0.14 8.66 4.45
C LEU A 245 1.01 8.48 3.20
N LEU A 246 2.33 8.51 3.39
CA LEU A 246 3.29 8.10 2.38
C LEU A 246 3.22 6.59 2.17
N SER A 247 3.04 6.19 0.92
CA SER A 247 3.11 4.80 0.50
C SER A 247 4.03 4.66 -0.72
N PHE A 248 4.78 3.56 -0.77
CA PHE A 248 5.66 3.23 -1.89
C PHE A 248 5.14 2.01 -2.66
N SER A 249 3.86 1.66 -2.50
CA SER A 249 3.28 0.41 -3.00
C SER A 249 3.58 0.15 -4.48
N ARG A 250 3.50 1.16 -5.35
CA ARG A 250 3.86 1.03 -6.78
C ARG A 250 5.32 0.58 -6.97
N ALA A 251 6.26 1.25 -6.32
CA ALA A 251 7.67 0.90 -6.36
C ALA A 251 7.94 -0.49 -5.75
N GLU A 252 7.27 -0.80 -4.65
CA GLU A 252 7.41 -2.09 -3.95
C GLU A 252 6.85 -3.26 -4.77
N GLN A 253 5.71 -3.08 -5.44
CA GLN A 253 5.13 -4.06 -6.36
C GLN A 253 6.08 -4.37 -7.51
N VAL A 254 6.70 -3.35 -8.11
CA VAL A 254 7.70 -3.55 -9.19
C VAL A 254 8.92 -4.32 -8.66
N LEU A 255 9.38 -3.98 -7.46
CA LEU A 255 10.50 -4.67 -6.83
C LEU A 255 10.17 -6.14 -6.51
N LEU A 256 9.00 -6.40 -5.93
CA LEU A 256 8.52 -7.75 -5.61
C LEU A 256 8.22 -8.56 -6.90
N GLY A 257 7.72 -7.89 -7.94
CA GLY A 257 7.41 -8.44 -9.25
C GLY A 257 8.65 -8.97 -9.99
N GLY A 258 9.81 -8.35 -9.76
CA GLY A 258 11.10 -8.79 -10.32
C GLY A 258 12.03 -9.52 -9.35
N ILE A 259 11.55 -9.93 -8.17
CA ILE A 259 12.41 -10.39 -7.07
C ILE A 259 13.23 -11.65 -7.39
N ASP A 260 12.74 -12.50 -8.28
CA ASP A 260 13.37 -13.78 -8.67
C ASP A 260 13.77 -13.81 -10.16
N GLU A 261 13.95 -12.65 -10.80
CA GLU A 261 14.48 -12.59 -12.18
C GLU A 261 15.87 -13.22 -12.32
N ASP A 262 16.61 -13.36 -11.22
CA ASP A 262 17.90 -14.06 -11.15
C ASP A 262 17.77 -15.57 -10.86
N GLY A 263 16.55 -16.13 -10.88
CA GLY A 263 16.26 -17.55 -10.66
C GLY A 263 16.26 -18.00 -9.20
N GLY A 264 16.19 -17.08 -8.22
CA GLY A 264 16.03 -17.43 -6.81
C GLY A 264 14.63 -17.94 -6.44
N CYS A 265 14.45 -18.35 -5.17
CA CYS A 265 13.14 -18.76 -4.63
C CYS A 265 12.51 -17.75 -3.65
N ARG A 266 12.89 -16.47 -3.68
CA ARG A 266 12.50 -15.42 -2.70
C ARG A 266 11.00 -15.27 -2.60
N ARG A 267 10.29 -15.24 -3.74
CA ARG A 267 8.82 -15.14 -3.79
C ARG A 267 8.15 -16.35 -3.17
N LYS A 268 8.65 -17.55 -3.46
CA LYS A 268 8.11 -18.79 -2.88
C LYS A 268 8.33 -18.82 -1.36
N CYS A 269 9.50 -18.40 -0.89
CA CYS A 269 9.78 -18.25 0.54
C CYS A 269 8.82 -17.27 1.21
N TYR A 270 8.61 -16.10 0.61
CA TYR A 270 7.67 -15.09 1.11
C TYR A 270 6.25 -15.63 1.21
N ARG A 271 5.77 -16.36 0.19
CA ARG A 271 4.43 -16.98 0.21
C ARG A 271 4.28 -17.99 1.34
N ILE A 272 5.27 -18.85 1.56
CA ILE A 272 5.24 -19.84 2.65
C ILE A 272 5.22 -19.15 4.01
N VAL A 273 6.10 -18.16 4.23
CA VAL A 273 6.17 -17.41 5.50
C VAL A 273 4.88 -16.62 5.74
N ARG A 274 4.28 -16.05 4.68
CA ARG A 274 2.97 -15.40 4.76
C ARG A 274 1.88 -16.37 5.15
N GLN A 275 1.88 -17.57 4.58
CA GLN A 275 0.92 -18.61 4.95
C GLN A 275 1.10 -19.04 6.42
N LEU A 276 2.32 -19.32 6.87
CA LEU A 276 2.60 -19.64 8.29
C LEU A 276 2.13 -18.51 9.23
N LYS A 277 2.31 -17.25 8.82
CA LYS A 277 1.81 -16.09 9.56
C LYS A 277 0.30 -16.07 9.66
N GLU A 278 -0.42 -16.38 8.59
CA GLU A 278 -1.89 -16.37 8.54
C GLU A 278 -2.50 -17.59 9.25
N ASP A 279 -1.86 -18.76 9.14
CA ASP A 279 -2.43 -20.05 9.58
C ASP A 279 -1.97 -20.45 10.98
N VAL A 280 -0.79 -20.01 11.44
CA VAL A 280 -0.17 -20.51 12.67
C VAL A 280 0.17 -19.38 13.64
N TRP A 281 0.98 -18.42 13.20
CA TRP A 281 1.62 -17.47 14.12
C TRP A 281 0.71 -16.32 14.53
N CYS A 282 -0.13 -15.82 13.63
CA CYS A 282 -0.91 -14.60 13.84
C CYS A 282 -2.23 -14.67 13.04
N GLN A 283 -3.11 -15.56 13.53
CA GLN A 283 -4.48 -15.74 13.06
C GLN A 283 -5.36 -14.54 13.42
N GLY A 284 -6.38 -14.26 12.62
CA GLY A 284 -7.36 -13.21 12.87
C GLY A 284 -7.36 -12.09 11.81
N SER A 285 -8.41 -11.26 11.86
CA SER A 285 -8.67 -10.20 10.87
C SER A 285 -7.80 -8.95 11.04
N LYS A 286 -7.27 -8.70 12.25
CA LYS A 286 -6.39 -7.57 12.55
C LYS A 286 -5.05 -8.06 13.12
N PRO A 287 -4.17 -8.63 12.29
CA PRO A 287 -2.96 -9.25 12.79
C PRO A 287 -1.90 -8.22 13.18
N VAL A 288 -1.22 -8.45 14.31
CA VAL A 288 -0.08 -7.62 14.78
C VAL A 288 1.07 -7.56 13.75
N ILE A 289 1.23 -8.62 12.96
CA ILE A 289 2.10 -8.66 11.79
C ILE A 289 1.28 -8.81 10.51
N SER A 290 1.37 -7.80 9.64
CA SER A 290 0.73 -7.77 8.32
C SER A 290 1.62 -8.35 7.21
N ALA A 291 1.03 -8.56 6.02
CA ALA A 291 1.79 -8.90 4.81
C ALA A 291 2.85 -7.84 4.46
N TYR A 292 2.57 -6.56 4.75
CA TYR A 292 3.51 -5.45 4.54
C TYR A 292 4.79 -5.58 5.39
N HIS A 293 4.66 -6.01 6.65
CA HIS A 293 5.81 -6.30 7.51
C HIS A 293 6.67 -7.44 6.94
N LEU A 294 6.04 -8.51 6.46
CA LEU A 294 6.75 -9.64 5.84
C LEU A 294 7.44 -9.25 4.53
N GLN A 295 6.81 -8.41 3.70
CA GLN A 295 7.41 -7.87 2.49
C GLN A 295 8.63 -7.00 2.81
N THR A 296 8.52 -6.12 3.80
CA THR A 296 9.65 -5.29 4.27
C THR A 296 10.79 -6.16 4.80
N LEU A 297 10.47 -7.22 5.57
CA LEU A 297 11.43 -8.19 6.06
C LEU A 297 12.16 -8.90 4.90
N LEU A 298 11.43 -9.30 3.86
CA LEU A 298 11.97 -9.93 2.67
C LEU A 298 12.96 -9.00 1.97
N PHE A 299 12.61 -7.73 1.73
CA PHE A 299 13.50 -6.77 1.09
C PHE A 299 14.79 -6.57 1.88
N TRP A 300 14.72 -6.39 3.21
CA TRP A 300 15.93 -6.34 4.05
C TRP A 300 16.74 -7.63 4.04
N THR A 301 16.09 -8.77 3.85
CA THR A 301 16.79 -10.06 3.72
C THR A 301 17.51 -10.16 2.39
N CYS A 302 16.93 -9.65 1.31
CA CYS A 302 17.58 -9.59 -0.01
C CYS A 302 18.78 -8.64 -0.02
N GLU A 303 18.69 -7.49 0.67
CA GLU A 303 19.84 -6.60 0.89
C GLU A 303 21.01 -7.33 1.61
N LYS A 304 20.72 -8.23 2.55
CA LYS A 304 21.74 -9.02 3.25
C LYS A 304 22.25 -10.21 2.43
N TYR A 305 21.38 -10.82 1.62
CA TYR A 305 21.65 -12.00 0.81
C TYR A 305 21.30 -11.70 -0.66
N PRO A 306 22.15 -10.94 -1.37
CA PRO A 306 21.76 -10.37 -2.66
C PRO A 306 21.79 -11.38 -3.80
N ARG A 307 22.53 -12.51 -3.68
CA ARG A 307 22.81 -13.40 -4.81
C ARG A 307 21.79 -14.53 -4.89
N SER A 308 21.39 -14.93 -6.10
CA SER A 308 20.50 -16.08 -6.33
C SER A 308 20.96 -17.36 -5.62
N ARG A 309 22.28 -17.60 -5.52
CA ARG A 309 22.85 -18.75 -4.79
C ARG A 309 22.40 -18.82 -3.33
N ASP A 310 22.20 -17.67 -2.69
CA ASP A 310 21.79 -17.58 -1.29
C ASP A 310 20.31 -18.01 -1.11
N TRP A 311 19.58 -18.16 -2.22
CA TRP A 311 18.15 -18.47 -2.33
C TRP A 311 17.91 -19.73 -3.19
N ARG A 312 18.87 -20.66 -3.26
CA ARG A 312 18.67 -21.94 -3.95
C ARG A 312 17.87 -22.93 -3.12
N ASN A 313 18.17 -23.01 -1.83
CA ASN A 313 17.48 -23.92 -0.91
C ASN A 313 16.26 -23.24 -0.30
N LEU A 314 15.07 -23.71 -0.68
CA LEU A 314 13.79 -23.17 -0.22
C LEU A 314 13.64 -23.31 1.30
N ARG A 315 13.94 -24.48 1.86
CA ARG A 315 13.78 -24.77 3.29
C ARG A 315 14.66 -23.85 4.13
N GLU A 316 15.94 -23.75 3.79
CA GLU A 316 16.87 -22.85 4.48
C GLU A 316 16.46 -21.39 4.37
N SER A 317 15.95 -20.98 3.21
CA SER A 317 15.51 -19.60 2.96
C SER A 317 14.25 -19.25 3.75
N VAL A 318 13.28 -20.18 3.87
CA VAL A 318 12.10 -20.03 4.74
C VAL A 318 12.53 -19.93 6.20
N LEU A 319 13.38 -20.83 6.68
CA LEU A 319 13.89 -20.79 8.06
C LEU A 319 14.66 -19.49 8.35
N ARG A 320 15.42 -18.98 7.37
CA ARG A 320 16.13 -17.71 7.48
C ARG A 320 15.17 -16.54 7.64
N LEU A 321 14.08 -16.50 6.88
CA LEU A 321 13.04 -15.48 7.04
C LEU A 321 12.33 -15.61 8.38
N ALA A 322 11.96 -16.82 8.82
CA ALA A 322 11.34 -17.05 10.11
C ALA A 322 12.24 -16.60 11.28
N LYS A 323 13.54 -16.95 11.27
CA LYS A 323 14.52 -16.48 12.26
C LYS A 323 14.64 -14.96 12.31
N LYS A 324 14.62 -14.31 11.13
CA LYS A 324 14.65 -12.85 11.07
C LYS A 324 13.36 -12.21 11.57
N LEU A 325 12.21 -12.81 11.25
CA LEU A 325 10.91 -12.36 11.75
C LEU A 325 10.87 -12.46 13.28
N HIS A 326 11.26 -13.61 13.84
CA HIS A 326 11.39 -13.82 15.28
C HIS A 326 12.20 -12.69 15.91
N LYS A 327 13.41 -12.42 15.40
CA LYS A 327 14.26 -11.33 15.89
C LYS A 327 13.55 -9.97 15.85
N CYS A 328 12.89 -9.61 14.75
CA CYS A 328 12.18 -8.33 14.63
C CYS A 328 11.02 -8.22 15.62
N VAL A 329 10.26 -9.29 15.82
CA VAL A 329 9.13 -9.36 16.75
C VAL A 329 9.62 -9.27 18.19
N SER A 330 10.61 -10.08 18.60
CA SER A 330 11.19 -10.05 19.94
C SER A 330 11.81 -8.69 20.29
N GLN A 331 12.42 -8.01 19.31
CA GLN A 331 13.01 -6.69 19.49
C GLN A 331 12.00 -5.55 19.29
N ARG A 332 10.75 -5.87 18.92
CA ARG A 332 9.69 -4.90 18.60
C ARG A 332 10.15 -3.85 17.59
N TYR A 333 11.00 -4.27 16.65
CA TYR A 333 11.67 -3.40 15.71
C TYR A 333 11.76 -4.00 14.31
N LEU A 334 11.09 -3.35 13.37
CA LEU A 334 11.26 -3.58 11.94
C LEU A 334 11.37 -2.22 11.25
N ARG A 335 12.57 -1.92 10.76
CA ARG A 335 12.83 -0.66 10.06
C ARG A 335 12.05 -0.62 8.74
N HIS A 336 11.38 0.49 8.44
CA HIS A 336 10.77 0.69 7.13
C HIS A 336 11.86 0.69 6.04
N TYR A 337 11.58 0.07 4.89
CA TYR A 337 12.56 -0.14 3.83
C TYR A 337 13.12 1.17 3.26
N PHE A 338 12.26 2.09 2.82
CA PHE A 338 12.67 3.39 2.27
C PHE A 338 12.80 4.53 3.29
N VAL A 339 11.94 4.60 4.32
CA VAL A 339 11.99 5.63 5.36
C VAL A 339 12.73 5.08 6.59
N ARG A 340 14.05 5.01 6.51
CA ARG A 340 14.92 4.30 7.48
C ARG A 340 14.79 4.76 8.94
N SER A 341 14.28 5.96 9.15
CA SER A 341 14.07 6.52 10.48
C SER A 341 12.79 6.02 11.17
N TYR A 342 11.96 5.24 10.48
CA TYR A 342 10.67 4.77 10.97
C TYR A 342 10.71 3.28 11.34
N ASN A 343 10.19 2.94 12.52
CA ASN A 343 9.97 1.58 12.99
C ASN A 343 8.51 1.19 12.74
N LEU A 344 8.28 0.18 11.90
CA LEU A 344 6.96 -0.32 11.56
C LEU A 344 6.24 -0.96 12.77
N LEU A 345 6.98 -1.43 13.78
CA LEU A 345 6.41 -2.06 14.98
C LEU A 345 6.26 -1.11 16.16
N LYS A 346 6.40 0.21 15.96
CA LYS A 346 6.42 1.20 17.05
C LYS A 346 5.18 1.16 17.95
N TYR A 347 4.00 0.89 17.38
CA TYR A 347 2.72 0.87 18.09
C TYR A 347 2.02 -0.49 18.03
N ALA A 348 2.74 -1.54 17.64
CA ALA A 348 2.19 -2.88 17.66
C ALA A 348 1.94 -3.33 19.11
N ASN A 349 0.88 -4.10 19.34
CA ASN A 349 0.55 -4.64 20.66
C ASN A 349 1.69 -5.57 21.14
N THR A 350 2.32 -5.21 22.25
CA THR A 350 3.49 -5.92 22.77
C THR A 350 3.18 -7.35 23.18
N ASN A 351 1.99 -7.59 23.76
CA ASN A 351 1.58 -8.91 24.20
C ASN A 351 1.34 -9.84 23.00
N GLU A 352 0.71 -9.33 21.94
CA GLU A 352 0.53 -10.08 20.70
C GLU A 352 1.85 -10.39 20.01
N LEU A 353 2.80 -9.44 20.02
CA LEU A 353 4.16 -9.68 19.53
C LEU A 353 4.86 -10.78 20.35
N ASP A 354 4.78 -10.76 21.68
CA ASP A 354 5.43 -11.76 22.53
C ASP A 354 4.81 -13.16 22.34
N VAL A 355 3.48 -13.26 22.18
CA VAL A 355 2.78 -14.50 21.81
C VAL A 355 3.26 -15.00 20.44
N MET A 356 3.33 -14.12 19.44
CA MET A 356 3.79 -14.49 18.11
C MET A 356 5.26 -14.93 18.10
N ALA A 357 6.13 -14.28 18.88
CA ALA A 357 7.53 -14.68 19.01
C ALA A 357 7.65 -16.12 19.52
N ARG A 358 6.90 -16.49 20.57
CA ARG A 358 6.87 -17.87 21.08
C ARG A 358 6.48 -18.88 20.00
N LYS A 359 5.37 -18.63 19.30
CA LYS A 359 4.91 -19.51 18.21
C LYS A 359 5.93 -19.67 17.07
N ILE A 360 6.70 -18.62 16.76
CA ILE A 360 7.78 -18.70 15.77
C ILE A 360 8.95 -19.50 16.33
N CYS A 361 9.28 -19.35 17.63
CA CYS A 361 10.31 -20.15 18.30
C CYS A 361 9.97 -21.64 18.23
N ASP A 362 8.74 -22.02 18.59
CA ASP A 362 8.28 -23.42 18.53
C ASP A 362 8.39 -24.01 17.11
N PHE A 363 8.02 -23.20 16.09
CA PHE A 363 8.21 -23.58 14.68
C PHE A 363 9.68 -23.76 14.31
N LEU A 364 10.58 -22.92 14.83
CA LEU A 364 12.01 -23.00 14.53
C LEU A 364 12.68 -24.21 15.17
N ASP A 365 12.18 -24.65 16.33
CA ASP A 365 12.64 -25.84 17.03
C ASP A 365 12.23 -27.11 16.28
N ASN A 366 10.99 -27.16 15.75
CA ASN A 366 10.49 -28.33 15.00
C ASN A 366 9.76 -27.96 13.69
N PRO A 367 10.48 -27.53 12.63
CA PRO A 367 9.84 -27.04 11.39
C PRO A 367 9.05 -28.11 10.62
N GLY A 368 9.39 -29.40 10.81
CA GLY A 368 8.75 -30.51 10.09
C GLY A 368 7.28 -30.72 10.44
N ILE A 369 6.82 -30.22 11.59
CA ILE A 369 5.41 -30.34 12.03
C ILE A 369 4.49 -29.40 11.24
N TYR A 370 5.04 -28.33 10.65
CA TYR A 370 4.27 -27.25 10.06
C TYR A 370 4.37 -27.19 8.52
N ILE A 371 5.26 -27.99 7.93
CA ILE A 371 5.51 -28.03 6.49
C ILE A 371 5.17 -29.46 6.02
N HIS A 372 3.91 -29.64 5.61
CA HIS A 372 3.42 -30.86 4.96
C HIS A 372 3.43 -30.74 3.43
#